data_AF-A0A9Q0W3J3-F1
#
_entry.id   AF-A0A9Q0W3J3-F1
#
_cell.length_a   1.000
_cell.length_b   1.000
_cell.length_c   1.000
_cell.angle_alpha   90.00
_cell.angle_beta   90.00
_cell.angle_gamma   90.00
#
_symmetry.space_group_name_H-M   'P 1'
#
loop_
_entity.id
_entity.type
_entity.pdbx_description
1 polymer ?
#
loop_
_entity_poly.entity_id
_entity_poly.type
_entity_poly.pdbx_seq_one_letter_code
_entity_poly.pdbx_strand_id
1 'polypeptide(L)'
;MDAWIICPFFLQGGRYTIKDIHYVADSDWLVPAGDTEFARDASFGYKSSNLREWFEEKTRGRIPASSVSSISIDVFRKGGPDAVCDTLCNLQKGSTCIVNAASERDMAVFSAGMIQAELRGKSFLCRTAASFVSTRIGIIPKAPILPKDLGINKERKGGLIVVGSYVPKTTKQVEELKLQCGHFLKKLEEYEILSISNWTSISCHLFMYMHSNINSNAKDY
;
A
#
# COMPACT_ATOMS: atom_id res chain seq x y z
N MET A 1 16.38 -8.19 18.33
CA MET A 1 15.03 -8.21 17.74
C MET A 1 14.14 -9.08 18.60
N ASP A 2 13.20 -8.43 19.26
CA ASP A 2 12.19 -9.02 20.15
C ASP A 2 10.97 -9.49 19.36
N ALA A 3 10.48 -8.71 18.40
CA ALA A 3 9.38 -9.14 17.53
C ALA A 3 9.41 -8.50 16.14
N TRP A 4 8.74 -9.16 15.20
CA TRP A 4 8.48 -8.66 13.85
C TRP A 4 7.06 -8.09 13.82
N ILE A 5 6.95 -6.78 13.62
CA ILE A 5 5.67 -6.05 13.63
C ILE A 5 5.15 -5.90 12.21
N ILE A 6 3.90 -6.27 12.02
CA ILE A 6 3.20 -6.25 10.74
C ILE A 6 2.00 -5.32 10.86
N CYS A 7 2.08 -4.18 10.19
CA CYS A 7 1.06 -3.14 10.27
C CYS A 7 0.73 -2.62 8.87
N PRO A 8 -0.13 -3.31 8.11
CA PRO A 8 -0.46 -2.94 6.74
C PRO A 8 -1.53 -1.84 6.65
N PHE A 9 -1.99 -1.29 7.78
CA PHE A 9 -2.99 -0.22 7.79
C PHE A 9 -2.51 1.01 7.02
N PHE A 10 -3.34 1.50 6.12
CA PHE A 10 -3.08 2.71 5.34
C PHE A 10 -4.39 3.38 4.95
N LEU A 11 -4.79 4.40 5.72
CA LEU A 11 -6.11 5.02 5.59
C LEU A 11 -6.33 5.60 4.18
N GLN A 12 -5.35 6.35 3.68
CA GLN A 12 -5.44 7.06 2.40
C GLN A 12 -5.42 6.09 1.20
N GLY A 13 -4.84 4.91 1.39
CA GLY A 13 -4.93 3.80 0.42
C GLY A 13 -6.14 2.90 0.62
N GLY A 14 -7.04 3.23 1.56
CA GLY A 14 -8.22 2.43 1.87
C GLY A 14 -7.90 1.06 2.44
N ARG A 15 -6.80 0.91 3.19
CA ARG A 15 -6.37 -0.38 3.75
C ARG A 15 -6.62 -0.43 5.25
N TYR A 16 -7.37 -1.43 5.69
CA TYR A 16 -7.83 -1.58 7.06
C TYR A 16 -7.46 -2.96 7.58
N THR A 17 -7.24 -3.11 8.89
CA THR A 17 -7.06 -4.44 9.50
C THR A 17 -7.98 -4.53 10.71
N ILE A 18 -8.99 -5.40 10.63
CA ILE A 18 -10.05 -5.51 11.63
C ILE A 18 -10.25 -6.98 11.95
N LYS A 19 -10.15 -7.35 13.23
CA LYS A 19 -10.23 -8.74 13.70
C LYS A 19 -9.27 -9.66 12.92
N ASP A 20 -8.05 -9.18 12.72
CA ASP A 20 -6.95 -9.82 12.00
C ASP A 20 -7.17 -9.99 10.48
N ILE A 21 -8.33 -9.60 9.95
CA ILE A 21 -8.61 -9.60 8.52
C ILE A 21 -8.16 -8.27 7.92
N HIS A 22 -7.36 -8.33 6.86
CA HIS A 22 -6.99 -7.18 6.06
C HIS A 22 -8.06 -6.89 5.01
N TYR A 23 -8.45 -5.64 4.89
CA TYR A 23 -9.50 -5.15 4.01
C TYR A 23 -9.00 -4.04 3.10
N VAL A 24 -9.69 -3.95 1.98
CA VAL A 24 -9.52 -2.96 0.94
C VAL A 24 -10.85 -2.25 0.78
N ALA A 25 -10.86 -0.94 0.99
CA ALA A 25 -12.02 -0.14 0.67
C ALA A 25 -12.19 -0.09 -0.85
N ASP A 26 -13.35 -0.55 -1.29
CA ASP A 26 -13.85 -0.37 -2.64
C ASP A 26 -15.24 0.26 -2.57
N SER A 27 -15.33 1.50 -3.04
CA SER A 27 -16.54 2.32 -2.93
C SER A 27 -17.00 2.41 -1.45
N ASP A 28 -18.23 1.98 -1.14
CA ASP A 28 -18.80 2.01 0.21
C ASP A 28 -18.52 0.73 1.03
N TRP A 29 -17.77 -0.23 0.48
CA TRP A 29 -17.57 -1.54 1.08
C TRP A 29 -16.12 -1.80 1.47
N LEU A 30 -15.93 -2.60 2.52
CA LEU A 30 -14.65 -3.20 2.87
C LEU A 30 -14.59 -4.63 2.32
N VAL A 31 -13.78 -4.83 1.29
CA VAL A 31 -13.58 -6.13 0.65
C VAL A 31 -12.38 -6.83 1.31
N PRO A 32 -12.51 -8.07 1.80
CA PRO A 32 -11.37 -8.83 2.30
C PRO A 32 -10.25 -8.90 1.25
N ALA A 33 -9.00 -8.71 1.66
CA ALA A 33 -7.89 -8.55 0.73
C ALA A 33 -7.71 -9.74 -0.24
N GLY A 34 -8.01 -10.96 0.21
CA GLY A 34 -7.97 -12.20 -0.58
C GLY A 34 -9.03 -12.29 -1.67
N ASP A 35 -10.11 -11.50 -1.56
CA ASP A 35 -11.21 -11.47 -2.53
C ASP A 35 -11.01 -10.38 -3.60
N THR A 36 -10.00 -9.53 -3.44
CA THR A 36 -9.67 -8.45 -4.38
C THR A 36 -8.88 -8.94 -5.60
N GLU A 37 -8.76 -8.09 -6.62
CA GLU A 37 -7.90 -8.37 -7.77
C GLU A 37 -6.41 -8.52 -7.39
N PHE A 38 -5.97 -7.86 -6.31
CA PHE A 38 -4.56 -7.90 -5.85
C PHE A 38 -4.15 -9.30 -5.38
N ALA A 39 -5.10 -10.09 -4.87
CA ALA A 39 -4.88 -11.47 -4.46
C ALA A 39 -4.55 -12.41 -5.63
N ARG A 40 -4.97 -12.05 -6.84
CA ARG A 40 -4.81 -12.85 -8.06
C ARG A 40 -3.54 -12.53 -8.84
N ASP A 41 -2.64 -11.74 -8.25
CA ASP A 41 -1.36 -11.39 -8.87
C ASP A 41 -0.51 -12.64 -9.18
N ALA A 42 0.10 -12.69 -10.36
CA ALA A 42 0.82 -13.86 -10.82
C ALA A 42 2.13 -14.13 -10.03
N SER A 43 2.75 -13.07 -9.50
CA SER A 43 4.04 -13.17 -8.80
C SER A 43 3.86 -13.13 -7.28
N PHE A 44 2.92 -12.31 -6.80
CA PHE A 44 2.76 -12.00 -5.38
C PHE A 44 1.39 -12.43 -4.81
N GLY A 45 0.56 -13.10 -5.61
CA GLY A 45 -0.80 -13.50 -5.25
C GLY A 45 -0.90 -14.28 -3.94
N TYR A 46 -2.03 -14.14 -3.27
CA TYR A 46 -2.30 -14.70 -1.95
C TYR A 46 -3.77 -15.07 -1.83
N LYS A 47 -4.12 -15.97 -0.90
CA LYS A 47 -5.50 -16.40 -0.70
C LYS A 47 -6.10 -15.87 0.60
N SER A 48 -5.36 -15.95 1.71
CA SER A 48 -5.93 -15.56 2.99
C SER A 48 -6.00 -14.04 3.15
N SER A 49 -7.15 -13.59 3.64
CA SER A 49 -7.35 -12.22 4.13
C SER A 49 -7.00 -12.08 5.60
N ASN A 50 -7.04 -13.17 6.38
CA ASN A 50 -6.60 -13.15 7.76
C ASN A 50 -5.07 -13.11 7.78
N LEU A 51 -4.49 -12.08 8.38
CA LEU A 51 -3.06 -11.85 8.34
C LEU A 51 -2.27 -12.96 9.04
N ARG A 52 -2.84 -13.66 10.03
CA ARG A 52 -2.18 -14.80 10.70
C ARG A 52 -2.07 -16.00 9.76
N GLU A 53 -3.16 -16.33 9.11
CA GLU A 53 -3.21 -17.39 8.09
C GLU A 53 -2.37 -17.04 6.86
N TRP A 54 -2.37 -15.77 6.46
CA TRP A 54 -1.51 -15.27 5.39
C TRP A 54 -0.02 -15.48 5.69
N PHE A 55 0.41 -15.33 6.94
CA PHE A 55 1.78 -15.69 7.35
C PHE A 55 2.06 -17.17 7.13
N GLU A 56 1.15 -18.03 7.57
CA GLU A 56 1.29 -19.47 7.40
C GLU A 56 1.35 -19.85 5.91
N GLU A 57 0.47 -19.25 5.09
CA GLU A 57 0.44 -19.40 3.63
C GLU A 57 1.78 -19.00 3.01
N LYS A 58 2.25 -17.76 3.25
CA LYS A 58 3.46 -17.22 2.64
C LYS A 58 4.74 -17.89 3.12
N THR A 59 4.72 -18.43 4.33
CA THR A 59 5.86 -19.18 4.89
C THR A 59 5.79 -20.67 4.65
N ARG A 60 4.76 -21.15 3.94
CA ARG A 60 4.50 -22.58 3.69
C ARG A 60 4.48 -23.41 4.98
N GLY A 61 3.80 -22.91 6.01
CA GLY A 61 3.63 -23.58 7.30
C GLY A 61 4.76 -23.37 8.30
N ARG A 62 5.89 -22.74 7.93
CA ARG A 62 7.02 -22.53 8.86
C ARG A 62 6.63 -21.66 10.06
N ILE A 63 5.76 -20.67 9.84
CA ILE A 63 5.17 -19.86 10.91
C ILE A 63 3.68 -20.20 10.97
N PRO A 64 3.22 -21.02 11.93
CA PRO A 64 1.82 -21.37 12.03
C PRO A 64 0.99 -20.16 12.48
N ALA A 65 -0.23 -20.01 11.97
CA ALA A 65 -1.11 -18.90 12.27
C ALA A 65 -1.36 -18.73 13.79
N SER A 66 -1.37 -19.84 14.52
CA SER A 66 -1.55 -19.90 15.98
C SER A 66 -0.38 -19.28 16.77
N SER A 67 0.81 -19.21 16.18
CA SER A 67 2.00 -18.59 16.81
C SER A 67 2.09 -17.08 16.55
N VAL A 68 1.29 -16.55 15.63
CA VAL A 68 1.32 -15.14 15.28
C VAL A 68 0.45 -14.35 16.26
N SER A 69 1.10 -13.51 17.07
CA SER A 69 0.41 -12.63 18.02
C SER A 69 -0.34 -11.52 17.27
N SER A 70 -1.35 -10.93 17.91
CA SER A 70 -2.04 -9.76 17.34
C SER A 70 -2.47 -8.79 18.42
N ILE A 71 -2.39 -7.50 18.11
CA ILE A 71 -2.94 -6.41 18.93
C ILE A 71 -4.25 -5.96 18.29
N SER A 72 -5.34 -6.07 19.04
CA SER A 72 -6.68 -5.73 18.59
C SER A 72 -6.97 -4.23 18.74
N ILE A 73 -7.99 -3.76 18.03
CA ILE A 73 -8.46 -2.36 18.13
C ILE A 73 -8.93 -2.02 19.55
N ASP A 74 -9.49 -2.98 20.27
CA ASP A 74 -9.94 -2.78 21.65
C ASP A 74 -8.78 -2.43 22.59
N VAL A 75 -7.58 -3.02 22.39
CA VAL A 75 -6.40 -2.68 23.18
C VAL A 75 -6.07 -1.20 23.04
N PHE A 76 -6.08 -0.66 21.82
CA PHE A 76 -5.82 0.77 21.59
C PHE A 76 -6.87 1.65 22.25
N ARG A 77 -8.15 1.33 22.03
CA ARG A 77 -9.25 2.24 22.37
C ARG A 77 -9.64 2.21 23.85
N LYS A 78 -9.42 1.09 24.54
CA LYS A 78 -9.75 0.93 25.96
C LYS A 78 -8.51 1.03 26.86
N GLY A 79 -7.38 0.50 26.41
CA GLY A 79 -6.15 0.43 27.19
C GLY A 79 -5.13 1.54 26.88
N GLY A 80 -5.23 2.18 25.70
CA GLY A 80 -4.31 3.25 25.33
C GLY A 80 -2.86 2.78 25.10
N PRO A 81 -1.90 3.74 25.08
CA PRO A 81 -0.50 3.45 24.79
C PRO A 81 0.15 2.48 25.79
N ASP A 82 -0.20 2.59 27.06
CA ASP A 82 0.42 1.77 28.12
C ASP A 82 0.07 0.28 27.94
N ALA A 83 -1.19 -0.03 27.60
CA ALA A 83 -1.61 -1.41 27.32
C ALA A 83 -0.93 -1.98 26.06
N VAL A 84 -0.69 -1.15 25.05
CA VAL A 84 0.10 -1.53 23.86
C VAL A 84 1.54 -1.82 24.27
N CYS A 85 2.15 -0.94 25.05
CA CYS A 85 3.52 -1.11 25.55
C CYS A 85 3.66 -2.43 26.31
N ASP A 86 2.76 -2.71 27.25
CA ASP A 86 2.80 -3.94 28.05
C ASP A 86 2.62 -5.19 27.17
N THR A 87 1.71 -5.13 26.19
CA THR A 87 1.53 -6.21 25.21
C THR A 87 2.83 -6.46 24.43
N LEU A 88 3.46 -5.40 23.92
CA LEU A 88 4.71 -5.49 23.16
C LEU A 88 5.89 -5.98 24.02
N CYS A 89 5.95 -5.56 25.28
CA CYS A 89 6.99 -6.01 26.21
C CYS A 89 6.90 -7.50 26.52
N ASN A 90 5.67 -8.05 26.53
CA ASN A 90 5.39 -9.45 26.85
C ASN A 90 5.47 -10.40 25.63
N LEU A 91 5.72 -9.89 24.42
CA LEU A 91 5.92 -10.74 23.25
C LEU A 91 7.13 -11.66 23.42
N GLN A 92 6.97 -12.90 22.96
CA GLN A 92 8.07 -13.86 22.91
C GLN A 92 9.14 -13.39 21.93
N LYS A 93 10.41 -13.55 22.29
CA LYS A 93 11.54 -13.13 21.46
C LYS A 93 11.54 -13.86 20.12
N GLY A 94 11.62 -13.10 19.02
CA GLY A 94 11.59 -13.61 17.65
C GLY A 94 10.19 -13.91 17.12
N SER A 95 9.13 -13.58 17.87
CA SER A 95 7.74 -13.76 17.42
C SER A 95 7.32 -12.73 16.38
N THR A 96 6.21 -13.03 15.68
CA THR A 96 5.54 -12.10 14.77
C THR A 96 4.29 -11.55 15.45
N CYS A 97 4.03 -10.26 15.29
CA CYS A 97 2.86 -9.59 15.82
C CYS A 97 2.18 -8.74 14.76
N ILE A 98 0.88 -8.96 14.56
CA ILE A 98 0.02 -8.18 13.67
C ILE A 98 -0.61 -7.03 14.45
N VAL A 99 -0.76 -5.89 13.79
CA VAL A 99 -1.41 -4.71 14.33
C VAL A 99 -2.71 -4.47 13.57
N ASN A 100 -3.83 -4.55 14.29
CA ASN A 100 -5.12 -4.11 13.74
C ASN A 100 -5.19 -2.59 13.74
N ALA A 101 -5.94 -2.00 12.81
CA ALA A 101 -6.33 -0.59 12.88
C ALA A 101 -7.43 -0.28 11.88
N ALA A 102 -8.28 0.66 12.27
CA ALA A 102 -9.33 1.19 11.40
C ALA A 102 -9.31 2.72 11.29
N SER A 103 -8.35 3.39 11.93
CA SER A 103 -8.24 4.84 11.94
C SER A 103 -6.82 5.29 12.27
N GLU A 104 -6.47 6.53 11.89
CA GLU A 104 -5.20 7.16 12.27
C GLU A 104 -5.05 7.30 13.79
N ARG A 105 -6.16 7.39 14.54
CA ARG A 105 -6.13 7.40 16.01
C ARG A 105 -5.62 6.08 16.58
N ASP A 106 -6.02 4.95 16.00
CA ASP A 106 -5.51 3.64 16.40
C ASP A 106 -3.99 3.56 16.16
N MET A 107 -3.50 4.14 15.06
CA MET A 107 -2.06 4.23 14.75
C MET A 107 -1.29 5.15 15.69
N ALA A 108 -1.90 6.26 16.14
CA ALA A 108 -1.28 7.17 17.09
C ALA A 108 -1.05 6.49 18.44
N VAL A 109 -2.06 5.77 18.93
CA VAL A 109 -1.96 4.99 20.17
C VAL A 109 -0.93 3.88 20.03
N PHE A 110 -0.95 3.13 18.91
CA PHE A 110 0.05 2.09 18.67
C PHE A 110 1.47 2.65 18.62
N SER A 111 1.69 3.75 17.90
CA SER A 111 3.00 4.40 17.79
C SER A 111 3.51 4.87 19.14
N ALA A 112 2.66 5.47 19.97
CA ALA A 112 3.00 5.89 21.32
C ALA A 112 3.38 4.69 22.22
N GLY A 113 2.60 3.62 22.22
CA GLY A 113 2.91 2.41 23.00
C GLY A 113 4.17 1.70 22.53
N MET A 114 4.42 1.70 21.22
CA MET A 114 5.66 1.16 20.65
C MET A 114 6.89 1.98 21.06
N ILE A 115 6.81 3.31 21.06
CA ILE A 115 7.86 4.20 21.61
C ILE A 115 8.16 3.84 23.06
N GLN A 116 7.12 3.70 23.89
CA GLN A 116 7.30 3.35 25.29
C GLN A 116 7.99 1.99 25.46
N ALA A 117 7.62 0.98 24.66
CA ALA A 117 8.26 -0.34 24.72
C ALA A 117 9.73 -0.28 24.29
N GLU A 118 10.06 0.51 23.27
CA GLU A 118 11.44 0.75 22.83
C GLU A 118 12.27 1.47 23.90
N LEU A 119 11.68 2.46 24.60
CA LEU A 119 12.31 3.13 25.75
C LEU A 119 12.57 2.16 26.91
N ARG A 120 11.78 1.08 27.03
CA ARG A 120 12.01 -0.03 27.97
C ARG A 120 13.02 -1.07 27.45
N GLY A 121 13.73 -0.78 26.35
CA GLY A 121 14.80 -1.61 25.81
C GLY A 121 14.36 -2.68 24.80
N LYS A 122 13.10 -2.66 24.35
CA LYS A 122 12.61 -3.60 23.31
C LYS A 122 13.05 -3.16 21.91
N SER A 123 13.23 -4.13 21.03
CA SER A 123 13.67 -3.92 19.65
C SER A 123 12.74 -4.60 18.66
N PHE A 124 12.25 -3.87 17.66
CA PHE A 124 11.25 -4.38 16.72
C PHE A 124 11.71 -4.22 15.27
N LEU A 125 11.40 -5.23 14.44
CA LEU A 125 11.54 -5.12 12.98
C LEU A 125 10.16 -4.87 12.38
N CYS A 126 9.99 -3.74 11.69
CA CYS A 126 8.68 -3.32 11.19
C CYS A 126 8.53 -3.55 9.68
N ARG A 127 7.44 -4.22 9.28
CA ARG A 127 6.92 -4.20 7.91
C ARG A 127 5.56 -3.52 7.95
N THR A 128 5.51 -2.29 7.46
CA THR A 128 4.37 -1.40 7.64
C THR A 128 3.98 -0.72 6.34
N ALA A 129 2.79 -0.10 6.33
CA ALA A 129 2.39 0.85 5.31
C ALA A 129 2.55 2.30 5.79
N ALA A 130 2.22 3.26 4.93
CA ALA A 130 2.58 4.67 5.11
C ALA A 130 1.95 5.36 6.34
N SER A 131 0.76 4.94 6.78
CA SER A 131 0.10 5.54 7.97
C SER A 131 0.91 5.34 9.25
N PHE A 132 1.54 4.18 9.44
CA PHE A 132 2.40 3.96 10.61
C PHE A 132 3.62 4.88 10.58
N VAL A 133 4.33 4.94 9.44
CA VAL A 133 5.54 5.76 9.32
C VAL A 133 5.22 7.22 9.62
N SER A 134 4.22 7.78 8.93
CA SER A 134 3.81 9.18 9.11
C SER A 134 3.40 9.49 10.55
N THR A 135 2.63 8.61 11.19
CA THR A 135 2.22 8.77 12.59
C THR A 135 3.41 8.68 13.55
N ARG A 136 4.30 7.71 13.35
CA ARG A 136 5.45 7.44 14.24
C ARG A 136 6.45 8.60 14.31
N ILE A 137 6.62 9.35 13.21
CA ILE A 137 7.50 10.53 13.15
C ILE A 137 6.74 11.86 13.24
N GLY A 138 5.42 11.82 13.48
CA GLY A 138 4.60 13.02 13.65
C GLY A 138 4.48 13.88 12.39
N ILE A 139 4.45 13.28 11.19
CA ILE A 139 4.22 14.03 9.96
C ILE A 139 2.82 14.64 10.00
N ILE A 140 2.76 15.95 9.83
CA ILE A 140 1.51 16.70 9.68
C ILE A 140 0.97 16.48 8.25
N PRO A 141 -0.32 16.10 8.10
CA PRO A 141 -0.94 15.96 6.79
C PRO A 141 -0.79 17.23 5.94
N LYS A 142 -0.40 17.05 4.68
CA LYS A 142 -0.33 18.13 3.69
C LYS A 142 -1.50 18.01 2.73
N ALA A 143 -1.98 19.15 2.24
CA ALA A 143 -2.96 19.17 1.16
C ALA A 143 -2.40 18.50 -0.11
N PRO A 144 -3.25 17.93 -0.97
CA PRO A 144 -2.82 17.44 -2.28
C PRO A 144 -2.07 18.51 -3.05
N ILE A 145 -1.01 18.10 -3.74
CA ILE A 145 -0.23 18.99 -4.61
C ILE A 145 -1.10 19.39 -5.80
N LEU A 146 -1.25 20.69 -6.00
CA LEU A 146 -1.96 21.28 -7.13
C LEU A 146 -0.97 21.64 -8.25
N PRO A 147 -1.42 21.77 -9.51
CA PRO A 147 -0.54 22.15 -10.62
C PRO A 147 0.25 23.45 -10.36
N LYS A 148 -0.38 24.42 -9.67
CA LYS A 148 0.27 25.68 -9.26
C LYS A 148 1.45 25.46 -8.30
N ASP A 149 1.39 24.45 -7.44
CA ASP A 149 2.44 24.17 -6.45
C ASP A 149 3.70 23.58 -7.13
N LEU A 150 3.53 23.03 -8.34
CA LEU A 150 4.61 22.51 -9.19
C LEU A 150 5.13 23.57 -10.19
N GLY A 151 4.65 24.82 -10.12
CA GLY A 151 4.99 25.86 -11.08
C GLY A 151 4.48 25.55 -12.50
N ILE A 152 3.49 24.68 -12.65
CA ILE A 152 2.87 24.35 -13.93
C ILE A 152 1.88 25.47 -14.26
N ASN A 153 2.33 26.40 -15.10
CA ASN A 153 1.54 27.44 -15.73
C ASN A 153 0.95 26.93 -17.06
N LYS A 154 -0.21 27.47 -17.46
CA LYS A 154 -0.94 27.07 -18.69
C LYS A 154 -0.11 27.23 -19.98
N GLU A 155 1.05 27.87 -19.91
CA GLU A 155 1.94 28.17 -21.03
C GLU A 155 2.91 27.03 -21.37
N ARG A 156 3.17 26.08 -20.47
CA ARG A 156 3.96 24.89 -20.78
C ARG A 156 3.14 23.91 -21.62
N LYS A 157 3.53 23.75 -22.89
CA LYS A 157 2.84 22.87 -23.85
C LYS A 157 3.48 21.50 -23.83
N GLY A 158 2.77 20.51 -23.28
CA GLY A 158 3.11 19.10 -23.38
C GLY A 158 3.36 18.41 -22.04
N GLY A 159 3.08 17.11 -22.01
CA GLY A 159 3.31 16.22 -20.88
C GLY A 159 3.41 14.78 -21.36
N LEU A 160 3.99 13.90 -20.55
CA LEU A 160 4.05 12.47 -20.84
C LEU A 160 3.44 11.71 -19.66
N ILE A 161 2.43 10.90 -19.96
CA ILE A 161 1.78 9.97 -19.03
C ILE A 161 2.24 8.56 -19.44
N VAL A 162 2.91 7.87 -18.53
CA VAL A 162 3.41 6.51 -18.74
C VAL A 162 2.58 5.56 -17.87
N VAL A 163 1.87 4.63 -18.50
CA VAL A 163 0.99 3.68 -17.83
C VAL A 163 1.56 2.27 -17.99
N GLY A 164 2.07 1.72 -16.90
CA GLY A 164 2.60 0.34 -16.86
C GLY A 164 1.76 -0.64 -16.04
N SER A 165 0.78 -0.17 -15.28
CA SER A 165 -0.04 -1.02 -14.41
C SER A 165 -1.17 -1.70 -15.21
N TYR A 166 -1.36 -3.00 -14.97
CA TYR A 166 -2.37 -3.83 -15.64
C TYR A 166 -3.64 -4.10 -14.80
N VAL A 167 -3.81 -3.39 -13.68
CA VAL A 167 -5.00 -3.60 -12.82
C VAL A 167 -6.24 -2.88 -13.38
N PRO A 168 -7.46 -3.40 -13.15
CA PRO A 168 -8.70 -2.82 -13.68
C PRO A 168 -8.90 -1.34 -13.35
N LYS A 169 -8.44 -0.90 -12.16
CA LYS A 169 -8.52 0.50 -11.74
C LYS A 169 -7.70 1.42 -12.65
N THR A 170 -6.50 1.00 -13.04
CA THR A 170 -5.65 1.76 -13.98
C THR A 170 -6.32 1.85 -15.35
N THR A 171 -6.91 0.75 -15.82
CA THR A 171 -7.67 0.74 -17.08
C THR A 171 -8.80 1.76 -17.07
N LYS A 172 -9.61 1.80 -16.01
CA LYS A 172 -10.69 2.79 -15.83
C LYS A 172 -10.16 4.23 -15.82
N GLN A 173 -9.05 4.49 -15.14
CA GLN A 173 -8.41 5.82 -15.13
C GLN A 173 -7.97 6.26 -16.52
N VAL A 174 -7.41 5.34 -17.32
CA VAL A 174 -7.02 5.63 -18.70
C VAL A 174 -8.21 5.86 -19.61
N GLU A 175 -9.28 5.08 -19.46
CA GLU A 175 -10.52 5.26 -20.22
C GLU A 175 -11.14 6.62 -19.93
N GLU A 176 -11.24 7.00 -18.66
CA GLU A 176 -11.74 8.32 -18.25
C GLU A 176 -10.87 9.45 -18.80
N LEU A 177 -9.54 9.30 -18.72
CA LEU A 177 -8.60 10.24 -19.31
C LEU A 177 -8.83 10.38 -20.82
N LYS A 178 -9.00 9.28 -21.56
CA LYS A 178 -9.31 9.34 -23.01
C LYS A 178 -10.63 10.03 -23.29
N LEU A 179 -11.65 9.79 -22.48
CA LEU A 179 -12.98 10.41 -22.64
C LEU A 179 -12.91 11.93 -22.44
N GLN A 180 -12.26 12.41 -21.38
CA GLN A 180 -12.17 13.84 -21.08
C GLN A 180 -11.17 14.58 -21.99
N CYS A 181 -10.09 13.90 -22.37
CA CYS A 181 -8.89 14.54 -22.92
C CYS A 181 -8.53 14.07 -24.34
N GLY A 182 -9.35 13.23 -24.97
CA GLY A 182 -9.03 12.56 -26.23
C GLY A 182 -8.64 13.49 -27.38
N HIS A 183 -9.16 14.73 -27.40
CA HIS A 183 -8.88 15.71 -28.44
C HIS A 183 -7.46 16.32 -28.38
N PHE A 184 -6.74 16.16 -27.27
CA PHE A 184 -5.35 16.64 -27.10
C PHE A 184 -4.35 15.54 -26.73
N LEU A 185 -4.83 14.30 -26.59
CA LEU A 185 -4.01 13.14 -26.30
C LEU A 185 -3.49 12.50 -27.57
N LYS A 186 -2.17 12.27 -27.62
CA LYS A 186 -1.56 11.38 -28.60
C LYS A 186 -1.16 10.08 -27.91
N LYS A 187 -1.85 8.99 -28.24
CA LYS A 187 -1.50 7.66 -27.75
C LYS A 187 -0.24 7.17 -28.48
N LEU A 188 0.67 6.54 -27.76
CA LEU A 188 1.79 5.79 -28.33
C LEU A 188 1.74 4.37 -27.82
N GLU A 189 1.77 3.41 -28.73
CA GLU A 189 1.97 1.99 -28.39
C GLU A 189 3.45 1.62 -28.42
N GLU A 190 3.80 0.49 -27.81
CA GLU A 190 5.19 0.08 -27.59
C GLU A 190 6.03 -0.04 -28.86
N TYR A 191 5.45 -0.55 -29.94
CA TYR A 191 6.13 -0.64 -31.24
C TYR A 191 6.32 0.72 -31.91
N GLU A 192 5.47 1.71 -31.61
CA GLU A 192 5.59 3.06 -32.15
C GLU A 192 6.75 3.81 -31.48
N ILE A 193 6.97 3.60 -30.18
CA ILE A 193 8.09 4.23 -29.46
C ILE A 193 9.44 3.81 -30.03
N LEU A 194 9.61 2.52 -30.34
CA LEU A 194 10.85 1.97 -30.88
C LEU A 194 11.16 2.47 -32.30
N SER A 195 10.18 3.06 -33.00
CA SER A 195 10.34 3.60 -34.36
C SER A 195 10.41 5.13 -34.43
N ILE A 196 10.33 5.84 -33.29
CA ILE A 196 10.50 7.30 -33.25
C ILE A 196 11.97 7.66 -33.47
N SER A 197 12.27 8.15 -34.67
CA SER A 197 13.60 8.60 -35.07
C SER A 197 13.90 10.07 -34.73
N ASN A 198 12.88 10.90 -34.47
CA ASN A 198 13.08 12.31 -34.13
C ASN A 198 12.06 12.85 -33.11
N TRP A 199 12.52 13.04 -31.87
CA TRP A 199 11.70 13.45 -30.72
C TRP A 199 11.35 14.95 -30.70
N THR A 200 11.88 15.76 -31.62
CA THR A 200 11.65 17.21 -31.66
C THR A 200 10.30 17.62 -32.24
N SER A 201 9.63 16.76 -33.04
CA SER A 201 8.28 17.03 -33.60
C SER A 201 7.13 16.80 -32.60
N ILE A 202 7.47 16.37 -31.38
CA ILE A 202 6.55 15.88 -30.35
C ILE A 202 6.19 16.99 -29.34
N SER A 203 6.82 18.17 -29.43
CA SER A 203 6.85 19.22 -28.40
C SER A 203 5.52 19.92 -28.01
N CYS A 204 4.38 19.49 -28.54
CA CYS A 204 3.08 20.16 -28.31
C CYS A 204 1.95 19.26 -27.79
N HIS A 205 2.15 17.96 -27.60
CA HIS A 205 1.06 17.03 -27.26
C HIS A 205 1.26 16.34 -25.90
N LEU A 206 0.14 15.96 -25.27
CA LEU A 206 0.15 15.07 -24.10
C LEU A 206 0.23 13.63 -24.62
N PHE A 207 1.30 12.92 -24.29
CA PHE A 207 1.51 11.55 -24.74
C PHE A 207 1.07 10.55 -23.69
N MET A 208 0.41 9.47 -24.10
CA MET A 208 0.07 8.38 -23.21
C MET A 208 0.66 7.07 -23.73
N TYR A 209 1.61 6.51 -22.98
CA TYR A 209 2.16 5.19 -23.21
C TYR A 209 1.41 4.16 -22.39
N MET A 210 1.05 3.04 -23.00
CA MET A 210 0.51 1.87 -22.31
C MET A 210 1.38 0.65 -22.63
N HIS A 211 1.98 0.06 -21.60
CA HIS A 211 2.64 -1.24 -21.75
C HIS A 211 1.58 -2.35 -21.63
N SER A 212 1.33 -3.05 -22.74
CA SER A 212 0.42 -4.20 -22.77
C SER A 212 1.23 -5.51 -22.74
N ASN A 213 1.03 -6.30 -21.70
CA ASN A 213 1.53 -7.66 -21.49
C ASN A 213 3.05 -7.83 -21.32
N ILE A 214 3.47 -7.93 -20.06
CA ILE A 214 4.50 -8.91 -19.71
C ILE A 214 3.82 -10.27 -19.76
N ASN A 215 4.00 -10.96 -20.88
CA ASN A 215 3.71 -12.39 -20.97
C ASN A 215 4.59 -13.07 -19.90
N SER A 216 3.99 -13.58 -18.82
CA SER A 216 4.68 -14.14 -17.66
C SER A 216 5.25 -15.54 -17.95
N ASN A 217 6.07 -15.62 -19.00
CA ASN A 217 6.91 -16.77 -19.34
C ASN A 217 8.39 -16.52 -18.99
N ALA A 218 8.67 -15.67 -18.01
CA ALA A 218 9.95 -15.67 -17.31
C ALA A 218 9.83 -16.60 -16.10
N LYS A 219 9.78 -17.91 -16.38
CA LYS A 219 10.26 -18.91 -15.42
C LYS A 219 11.78 -18.83 -15.37
N ASP A 220 12.30 -19.15 -14.19
CA ASP A 220 13.69 -19.45 -13.86
C ASP A 220 14.58 -18.21 -13.62
N TYR A 221 14.77 -17.88 -12.33
CA TYR A 221 16.04 -18.06 -11.58
C TYR A 221 15.76 -18.12 -10.08
#